data_AF-A0A4C1ZPF0-F1
#
_entry.id   AF-A0A4C1ZPF0-F1
#
_cell.length_a   1.000
_cell.length_b   1.000
_cell.length_c   1.000
_cell.angle_alpha   90.00
_cell.angle_beta   90.00
_cell.angle_gamma   90.00
#
_symmetry.space_group_name_H-M   'P 1'
#
loop_
_entity.id
_entity.type
_entity.pdbx_description
1 polymer ?
#
loop_
_entity_poly.entity_id
_entity_poly.type
_entity_poly.pdbx_seq_one_letter_code
_entity_poly.pdbx_strand_id
1 'polypeptide(L)'
;MRLGPTSDDRPRDKNHHQLEKVSIALEEIDTPALNKIPNDIESTNDIDNAIGTLTSHITKVVKNCSRKVPVNSDHPKLPASVRKLMRAMQPYAAQAISTPANRSHARASNVK
;
A
#
# COMPACT_ATOMS: atom_id res chain seq x y z
N MET A 1 -16.47 -28.36 36.46
CA MET A 1 -16.30 -28.05 35.02
C MET A 1 -15.17 -27.02 34.92
N ARG A 2 -14.01 -27.38 34.36
CA ARG A 2 -12.81 -26.52 34.34
C ARG A 2 -12.77 -25.80 33.00
N LEU A 3 -13.01 -24.49 33.01
CA LEU A 3 -12.86 -23.63 31.84
C LEU A 3 -11.37 -23.56 31.50
N GLY A 4 -11.00 -24.11 30.34
CA GLY A 4 -9.64 -24.01 29.80
C GLY A 4 -9.34 -22.58 29.36
N PRO A 5 -8.06 -22.16 29.37
CA PRO A 5 -7.68 -20.82 28.95
C PRO A 5 -8.00 -20.66 27.46
N THR A 6 -8.82 -19.67 27.12
CA THR A 6 -8.95 -19.19 25.74
C THR A 6 -7.64 -18.50 25.38
N SER A 7 -6.64 -19.29 24.99
CA SER A 7 -5.47 -18.77 24.31
C SER A 7 -5.98 -18.08 23.06
N ASP A 8 -6.09 -16.76 23.14
CA ASP A 8 -6.39 -15.87 22.03
C ASP A 8 -5.19 -15.93 21.07
N ASP A 9 -5.08 -17.04 20.35
CA ASP A 9 -4.08 -17.30 19.32
C ASP A 9 -4.51 -16.57 18.03
N ARG A 10 -4.93 -15.31 18.18
CA ARG A 10 -5.25 -14.44 17.07
C ARG A 10 -3.93 -14.15 16.37
N PRO A 11 -3.80 -14.42 15.06
CA PRO A 11 -2.60 -14.10 14.32
C PRO A 11 -2.38 -12.60 14.47
N ARG A 12 -1.34 -12.22 15.21
CA ARG A 12 -0.99 -10.80 15.35
C ARG A 12 -0.69 -10.30 13.95
N ASP A 13 -1.54 -9.42 13.43
CA ASP A 13 -1.42 -8.87 12.10
C ASP A 13 -0.03 -8.24 11.96
N LYS A 14 0.86 -8.94 11.27
CA LYS A 14 2.27 -8.54 11.04
C LYS A 14 2.34 -7.16 10.38
N ASN A 15 1.24 -6.79 9.73
CA ASN A 15 0.90 -5.55 9.06
C ASN A 15 0.86 -4.39 10.06
N HIS A 16 0.15 -4.53 11.19
CA HIS A 16 0.03 -3.46 12.19
C HIS A 16 1.39 -3.07 12.77
N HIS A 17 2.18 -4.08 13.16
CA HIS A 17 3.50 -3.86 13.75
C HIS A 17 4.52 -3.28 12.77
N GLN A 18 4.40 -3.57 11.46
CA GLN A 18 5.26 -2.95 10.45
C GLN A 18 4.85 -1.51 10.12
N LEU A 19 3.55 -1.21 10.12
CA LEU A 19 3.04 0.15 9.94
C LEU A 19 3.43 1.05 11.12
N GLU A 20 3.34 0.55 12.35
CA GLU A 20 3.78 1.25 13.56
C GLU A 20 5.27 1.63 13.51
N LYS A 21 6.13 0.74 13.00
CA LYS A 21 7.56 1.04 12.78
C LYS A 21 7.79 2.12 11.73
N VAL A 22 6.98 2.15 10.67
CA VAL A 22 7.05 3.21 9.65
C VAL A 22 6.62 4.55 10.24
N SER A 23 5.59 4.58 11.08
CA SER A 23 5.15 5.80 11.76
C SER A 23 6.18 6.33 12.75
N ILE A 24 6.76 5.47 13.61
CA ILE A 24 7.81 5.88 14.57
C ILE A 24 9.04 6.38 13.83
N ALA A 25 9.45 5.65 12.78
CA ALA A 25 10.56 6.09 11.95
C ALA A 25 10.26 7.45 11.34
N LEU A 26 9.05 7.71 10.84
CA LEU A 26 8.63 8.99 10.25
C LEU A 26 8.61 10.14 11.29
N GLU A 27 8.13 9.88 12.50
CA GLU A 27 8.12 10.86 13.60
C GLU A 27 9.54 11.29 14.01
N GLU A 28 10.51 10.35 14.00
CA GLU A 28 11.92 10.63 14.33
C GLU A 28 12.63 11.47 13.25
N ILE A 29 12.14 11.49 12.00
CA ILE A 29 12.75 12.27 10.90
C ILE A 29 12.15 13.66 10.72
N ASP A 30 10.94 13.94 11.24
CA ASP A 30 10.09 14.99 10.68
C ASP A 30 10.44 16.43 11.06
N THR A 31 11.28 16.68 12.08
CA THR A 31 11.29 18.04 12.67
C THR A 31 12.62 18.82 12.70
N PRO A 32 13.82 18.27 12.95
CA PRO A 32 14.99 19.13 13.09
C PRO A 32 15.66 19.55 11.77
N ALA A 33 15.47 18.79 10.68
CA ALA A 33 16.21 19.01 9.43
C ALA A 33 15.58 20.08 8.52
N LEU A 34 14.25 20.10 8.43
CA LEU A 34 13.51 21.05 7.58
C LEU A 34 13.45 22.47 8.18
N ASN A 35 13.58 22.60 9.50
CA ASN A 35 13.67 23.90 10.19
C ASN A 35 14.89 24.75 9.78
N LYS A 36 15.84 24.17 9.03
CA LYS A 36 16.99 24.89 8.46
C LYS A 36 16.68 25.58 7.13
N ILE A 37 15.53 25.30 6.54
CA ILE A 37 15.04 25.98 5.35
C ILE A 37 14.42 27.31 5.82
N PRO A 38 14.94 28.46 5.33
CA PRO A 38 14.36 29.76 5.70
C PRO A 38 12.96 29.91 5.09
N ASN A 39 12.10 30.66 5.78
CA ASN A 39 10.75 30.93 5.30
C ASN A 39 10.75 31.90 4.09
N ASP A 40 11.72 32.80 4.07
CA ASP A 40 11.92 33.76 2.99
C ASP A 40 13.15 33.37 2.16
N ILE A 41 13.01 33.44 0.84
CA ILE A 41 14.06 33.12 -0.13
C ILE A 41 14.46 34.42 -0.82
N GLU A 42 15.59 34.99 -0.43
CA GLU A 42 16.05 36.29 -0.91
C GLU A 42 17.15 36.17 -1.98
N SER A 43 17.86 35.04 -2.01
CA SER A 43 18.98 34.83 -2.92
C SER A 43 18.94 33.47 -3.62
N THR A 44 19.71 33.35 -4.70
CA THR A 44 19.93 32.07 -5.39
C THR A 44 20.66 31.05 -4.51
N ASN A 45 21.51 31.51 -3.59
CA ASN A 45 22.17 30.64 -2.62
C ASN A 45 21.16 30.02 -1.64
N ASP A 46 20.10 30.75 -1.28
CA ASP A 46 19.04 30.23 -0.42
C ASP A 46 18.21 29.16 -1.16
N ILE A 47 18.00 29.34 -2.47
CA ILE A 47 17.39 28.32 -3.33
C ILE A 47 18.24 27.04 -3.33
N ASP A 48 19.54 27.16 -3.61
CA ASP A 48 20.44 26.00 -3.67
C ASP A 48 20.50 25.27 -2.32
N ASN A 49 20.57 26.01 -1.22
CA ASN A 49 20.60 25.46 0.12
C ASN A 49 19.26 24.78 0.51
N ALA A 50 18.12 25.39 0.16
CA ALA A 50 16.80 24.81 0.40
C ALA A 50 16.60 23.51 -0.40
N ILE A 51 16.98 23.50 -1.68
CA ILE A 51 16.95 22.30 -2.52
C ILE A 51 17.83 21.20 -1.93
N GLY A 52 19.06 21.53 -1.52
CA GLY A 52 19.98 20.57 -0.90
C GLY A 52 19.40 19.97 0.39
N THR A 53 18.84 20.82 1.25
CA THR A 53 18.23 20.42 2.53
C THR A 53 17.02 19.52 2.30
N LEU A 54 16.11 19.91 1.41
CA LEU A 54 14.92 19.13 1.08
C LEU A 54 15.27 17.77 0.44
N THR A 55 16.22 17.77 -0.50
CA THR A 55 16.66 16.55 -1.19
C THR A 55 17.29 15.55 -0.22
N SER A 56 18.13 16.02 0.70
CA SER A 56 18.75 15.19 1.74
C SER A 56 17.68 14.58 2.66
N HIS A 57 16.71 15.39 3.08
CA HIS A 57 15.61 14.93 3.93
C HIS A 57 14.76 13.87 3.22
N ILE A 58 14.29 14.12 1.99
CA ILE A 58 13.50 13.16 1.20
C ILE A 58 14.28 11.86 1.00
N THR A 59 15.57 11.94 0.69
CA THR A 59 16.43 10.75 0.54
C THR A 59 16.45 9.91 1.81
N LYS A 60 16.53 10.55 2.99
CA LYS A 60 16.49 9.88 4.29
C LYS A 60 15.13 9.24 4.56
N VAL A 61 14.04 9.98 4.32
CA VAL A 61 12.65 9.47 4.48
C VAL A 61 12.43 8.26 3.58
N VAL A 62 12.73 8.37 2.29
CA VAL A 62 12.59 7.28 1.32
C VAL A 62 13.41 6.07 1.75
N LYS A 63 14.67 6.26 2.17
CA LYS A 63 15.51 5.14 2.62
C LYS A 63 14.93 4.43 3.85
N ASN A 64 14.42 5.18 4.82
CA ASN A 64 13.90 4.62 6.07
C ASN A 64 12.51 3.99 5.91
N CYS A 65 11.67 4.56 5.03
CA CYS A 65 10.31 4.09 4.78
C CYS A 65 10.23 3.08 3.61
N SER A 66 11.30 2.89 2.84
CA SER A 66 11.32 1.93 1.74
C SER A 66 11.25 0.51 2.26
N ARG A 67 10.21 -0.22 1.82
CA ARG A 67 10.01 -1.62 2.14
C ARG A 67 10.35 -2.49 0.94
N LYS A 68 11.21 -3.48 1.14
CA LYS A 68 11.42 -4.55 0.16
C LYS A 68 10.18 -5.44 0.11
N VAL A 69 9.42 -5.33 -0.97
CA VAL A 69 8.30 -6.24 -1.25
C VAL A 69 8.86 -7.44 -2.05
N PRO A 70 8.70 -8.69 -1.57
CA PRO A 70 9.08 -9.85 -2.35
C PRO A 70 8.27 -9.89 -3.65
N VAL A 71 8.93 -10.03 -4.80
CA VAL A 71 8.28 -10.21 -6.12
C VAL A 71 7.38 -11.45 -6.13
N ASN A 72 7.75 -12.46 -5.35
CA ASN A 72 6.98 -13.65 -5.04
C ASN A 72 6.52 -13.59 -3.60
N SER A 73 5.57 -12.70 -3.27
CA SER A 73 4.79 -12.97 -2.07
C SER A 73 4.10 -14.31 -2.28
N ASP A 74 4.47 -15.31 -1.48
CA ASP A 74 3.66 -16.50 -1.26
C ASP A 74 2.33 -16.03 -0.67
N HIS A 75 1.46 -15.51 -1.55
CA HIS A 75 0.14 -15.06 -1.16
C HIS A 75 -0.51 -16.27 -0.50
N PRO A 76 -1.02 -16.12 0.73
CA PRO A 76 -1.71 -17.21 1.40
C PRO A 76 -2.76 -17.76 0.44
N LYS A 77 -2.62 -19.03 0.05
CA LYS A 77 -3.60 -19.69 -0.82
C LYS A 77 -4.95 -19.53 -0.15
N LEU A 78 -5.88 -18.88 -0.86
CA LEU A 78 -7.24 -18.68 -0.35
C LEU A 78 -7.82 -20.04 0.11
N PRO A 79 -8.52 -20.09 1.25
CA PRO A 79 -9.19 -21.30 1.71
C PRO A 79 -10.03 -21.91 0.59
N ALA A 80 -10.13 -23.24 0.57
CA ALA A 80 -10.84 -23.96 -0.49
C ALA A 80 -12.29 -23.48 -0.66
N SER A 81 -12.95 -23.08 0.44
CA SER A 81 -14.29 -22.49 0.46
C SER A 81 -14.37 -21.19 -0.34
N VAL A 82 -13.44 -20.26 -0.11
CA VAL A 82 -13.39 -18.96 -0.81
C VAL A 82 -13.12 -19.16 -2.29
N ARG A 83 -12.18 -20.05 -2.66
CA ARG A 83 -11.92 -20.37 -4.07
C ARG A 83 -13.13 -21.01 -4.75
N LYS A 84 -13.84 -21.90 -4.05
CA LYS A 84 -15.06 -22.53 -4.55
C LYS A 84 -16.18 -21.50 -4.76
N LEU A 85 -16.35 -20.58 -3.83
CA LEU A 85 -17.29 -19.47 -3.94
C LEU A 85 -16.97 -18.57 -5.14
N MET A 86 -15.70 -18.17 -5.31
CA MET A 86 -15.28 -17.36 -6.45
C MET A 86 -15.60 -18.06 -7.78
N ARG A 87 -15.27 -19.36 -7.93
CA ARG A 87 -15.62 -20.13 -9.13
C ARG A 87 -17.12 -20.23 -9.37
N ALA A 88 -17.91 -20.40 -8.29
CA ALA A 88 -19.37 -20.45 -8.38
C ALA A 88 -19.98 -19.09 -8.75
N MET A 89 -19.33 -17.99 -8.38
CA MET A 89 -19.82 -16.62 -8.60
C MET A 89 -19.40 -16.03 -9.96
N GLN A 90 -18.35 -16.57 -10.59
CA GLN A 90 -17.93 -16.22 -11.96
C GLN A 90 -19.08 -16.23 -13.00
N PRO A 91 -19.92 -17.29 -13.11
CA PRO A 91 -21.02 -17.29 -14.09
C PRO A 91 -22.07 -16.21 -13.82
N TYR A 92 -22.35 -15.91 -12.54
CA TYR A 92 -23.29 -14.84 -12.17
C TYR A 92 -22.72 -13.46 -12.48
N ALA A 93 -21.42 -13.25 -12.24
CA ALA A 93 -20.73 -12.02 -12.62
C ALA A 93 -20.76 -11.83 -14.15
N ALA A 94 -20.47 -12.89 -14.93
CA ALA A 94 -20.54 -12.84 -16.38
C ALA A 94 -21.96 -12.53 -16.90
N GLN A 95 -23.00 -13.04 -16.23
CA GLN A 95 -24.38 -12.75 -16.57
C GLN A 95 -24.78 -11.31 -16.21
N ALA A 96 -24.35 -10.80 -15.05
CA ALA A 96 -24.57 -9.41 -14.65
C ALA A 96 -23.86 -8.41 -15.58
N ILE A 97 -22.71 -8.81 -16.14
CA ILE A 97 -21.97 -8.06 -17.16
C ILE A 97 -22.45 -8.42 -18.57
N SER A 98 -23.57 -9.12 -18.77
CA SER A 98 -24.15 -9.33 -20.11
C SER A 98 -25.48 -8.56 -20.21
N THR A 99 -25.40 -7.24 -20.24
CA THR A 99 -26.53 -6.38 -20.59
C THR A 99 -26.56 -6.18 -22.11
N PRO A 100 -27.73 -6.00 -22.75
CA PRO A 100 -27.79 -5.81 -24.21
C PRO A 100 -26.89 -4.69 -24.72
N ALA A 101 -26.67 -3.65 -23.90
CA ALA A 101 -25.81 -2.51 -24.20
C ALA A 101 -24.31 -2.84 -24.26
N ASN A 102 -23.82 -3.87 -23.57
CA ASN A 102 -22.40 -4.24 -23.60
C ASN A 102 -22.05 -5.34 -24.62
N ARG A 103 -23.06 -6.02 -25.18
CA ARG A 103 -22.90 -6.95 -26.30
C ARG A 103 -22.50 -6.28 -27.62
N SER A 104 -22.94 -5.05 -27.84
CA SER A 104 -22.56 -4.26 -29.03
C SER A 104 -21.09 -3.86 -28.99
N HIS A 105 -20.56 -3.50 -27.82
CA HIS A 105 -19.15 -3.12 -27.65
C HIS A 105 -18.17 -4.28 -27.86
N ALA A 106 -18.53 -5.51 -27.45
CA ALA A 106 -17.69 -6.70 -27.69
C ALA A 106 -17.65 -7.14 -29.17
N ARG A 107 -18.65 -6.76 -29.97
CA ARG A 107 -18.72 -7.07 -31.41
C ARG A 107 -18.02 -6.03 -32.27
N ALA A 108 -17.96 -4.77 -31.82
CA ALA A 108 -17.25 -3.70 -32.51
C ALA A 108 -15.72 -3.85 -32.46
N SER A 109 -15.16 -4.56 -31.46
CA SER A 109 -13.73 -4.76 -31.31
C SER A 109 -13.14 -5.93 -32.12
N ASN A 110 -13.97 -6.70 -32.84
CA ASN A 110 -13.55 -7.90 -33.60
C ASN A 110 -13.58 -7.70 -35.13
N VAL A 111 -13.64 -6.46 -35.62
CA VAL A 111 -13.46 -6.15 -37.04
C VAL A 111 -12.09 -5.52 -37.23
N LYS A 112 -11.13 -6.32 -37.70
CA LYS A 112 -9.90 -5.86 -38.35
C LYS A 112 -9.69 -6.70 -39.61
#